data_AF-A0A7Y5DBV9-F1
#
_entry.id   AF-A0A7Y5DBV9-F1
#
_cell.length_a   1.000
_cell.length_b   1.000
_cell.length_c   1.000
_cell.angle_alpha   90.00
_cell.angle_beta   90.00
_cell.angle_gamma   90.00
#
_symmetry.space_group_name_H-M   'P 1'
#
loop_
_entity.id
_entity.type
_entity.pdbx_description
1 polymer ?
#
loop_
_entity_poly.entity_id
_entity_poly.type
_entity_poly.pdbx_seq_one_letter_code
_entity_poly.pdbx_strand_id
1 'polypeptide(L)'
;MKKLNNYFVAIICLLLLSMQAIAQKEIFDIATYKPPKDFKKDAKFGVINYTNVNTNNGGFCVITMFASTVSTGDAEKDFEREWKDLVVTPYKAEASPKTEKQNTAEGWNVVSASAPIKLNGADIYVLLTVVSGFGKTMSIRTSLNDEAYITKIHAMFSSMDLDKTKTAALGNTTTINNTIQAKATGGTGKFGLMNYIAPAGWSEQKFSDGVVFKPLDLPADEHLAIQIMQPLNSSGTLEQVLAQSFEEATKMYNGSSMYQADGKYSKNTVQRSFNGWEYIRGKGGIQVNNSIETGLELFVIKINSRFERVAILESRKYCGGVSRYYATDRIIYRNDIESLLFSLQFTSFNATVLAPGTINGNAVVGVWEGTIQSTGAATGVRLDVFVPIFFTNGQVYFGPKFPTEGLNGLDSRIPPELFPRNWGTYSFSNGRGVLKMPFAEIPFRTDGAKLIVTKNQMDWPFYKKNTVDGARFNGTYSMSESYGIHPIITFTADGKFNDNGAIRILNHEGNTCINPGFKPGSGTYDVKDYTITFNYTDGRKIKIAYLGTGYEKNNLSPATLRMSFNDDPMNRQ
;
A
#
# COMPACT_ATOMS: atom_id res chain seq x y z
N MET A 1 -63.39 19.14 -43.26
CA MET A 1 -62.79 18.89 -41.94
C MET A 1 -63.11 17.47 -41.51
N LYS A 2 -62.16 16.55 -41.58
CA LYS A 2 -60.88 16.61 -42.29
C LYS A 2 -60.43 15.16 -42.40
N LYS A 3 -60.21 14.71 -43.64
CA LYS A 3 -59.59 13.45 -44.05
C LYS A 3 -58.15 13.28 -43.49
N LEU A 4 -57.82 13.91 -42.36
CA LEU A 4 -56.52 13.89 -41.68
C LEU A 4 -56.40 12.75 -40.66
N ASN A 5 -57.51 12.18 -40.16
CA ASN A 5 -57.43 11.20 -39.06
C ASN A 5 -56.96 9.81 -39.47
N ASN A 6 -57.13 9.40 -40.74
CA ASN A 6 -56.67 8.07 -41.18
C ASN A 6 -55.22 8.07 -41.68
N TYR A 7 -54.63 9.24 -41.98
CA TYR A 7 -53.21 9.33 -42.31
C TYR A 7 -52.33 9.48 -41.06
N PHE A 8 -52.87 9.96 -39.94
CA PHE A 8 -52.10 10.16 -38.70
C PHE A 8 -51.74 8.82 -38.01
N VAL A 9 -52.63 7.82 -38.09
CA VAL A 9 -52.37 6.48 -37.53
C VAL A 9 -51.42 5.66 -38.41
N ALA A 10 -51.46 5.85 -39.74
CA ALA A 10 -50.53 5.20 -40.66
C ALA A 10 -49.10 5.80 -40.59
N ILE A 11 -48.96 7.10 -40.31
CA ILE A 11 -47.64 7.75 -40.15
C ILE A 11 -46.98 7.40 -38.81
N ILE A 12 -47.75 7.18 -37.74
CA ILE A 12 -47.22 6.75 -36.43
C ILE A 12 -46.78 5.28 -36.44
N CYS A 13 -47.43 4.40 -37.21
CA CYS A 13 -46.98 3.01 -37.38
C CYS A 13 -45.76 2.86 -38.31
N LEU A 14 -45.50 3.80 -39.24
CA LEU A 14 -44.28 3.79 -40.06
C LEU A 14 -43.06 4.43 -39.38
N LEU A 15 -43.24 5.24 -38.32
CA LEU A 15 -42.13 5.82 -37.53
C LEU A 15 -41.57 4.87 -36.45
N LEU A 16 -42.22 3.73 -36.20
CA LEU A 16 -41.77 2.72 -35.22
C LEU A 16 -40.98 1.55 -35.86
N LEU A 17 -40.72 1.60 -37.17
CA LEU A 17 -40.05 0.52 -37.93
C LEU A 17 -38.58 0.79 -38.29
N SER A 18 -37.91 1.75 -37.64
CA SER A 18 -36.47 2.00 -37.87
C SER A 18 -35.68 2.38 -36.62
N MET A 19 -35.92 1.70 -35.50
CA MET A 19 -34.86 1.53 -34.49
C MET A 19 -34.20 0.16 -34.69
N GLN A 20 -33.53 -0.02 -35.83
CA GLN A 20 -32.38 -0.92 -35.80
C GLN A 20 -31.38 -0.24 -34.87
N ALA A 21 -31.28 -0.75 -33.64
CA ALA A 21 -30.21 -0.37 -32.73
C ALA A 21 -28.90 -0.67 -33.45
N ILE A 22 -28.32 0.35 -34.10
CA ILE A 22 -26.97 0.28 -34.61
C ILE A 22 -26.13 0.05 -33.35
N ALA A 23 -25.64 -1.17 -33.17
CA ALA A 23 -24.71 -1.49 -32.11
C ALA A 23 -23.59 -0.44 -32.18
N GLN A 24 -23.53 0.44 -31.18
CA GLN A 24 -22.58 1.54 -31.13
C GLN A 24 -21.18 0.94 -31.06
N LYS A 25 -20.30 1.42 -31.94
CA LYS A 25 -18.89 1.05 -31.85
C LYS A 25 -18.31 1.63 -30.55
N GLU A 26 -17.50 0.85 -29.86
CA GLU A 26 -16.70 1.26 -28.71
C GLU A 26 -15.24 1.40 -29.12
N ILE A 27 -14.51 2.23 -28.39
CA ILE A 27 -13.06 2.43 -28.56
C ILE A 27 -12.38 1.95 -27.28
N PHE A 28 -11.42 1.05 -27.42
CA PHE A 28 -10.50 0.63 -26.36
C PHE A 28 -9.09 0.60 -26.91
N ASP A 29 -8.25 1.47 -26.37
CA ASP A 29 -6.87 1.65 -26.82
C ASP A 29 -6.80 1.84 -28.36
N ILE A 30 -6.15 0.95 -29.12
CA ILE A 30 -6.03 1.03 -30.58
C ILE A 30 -7.24 0.44 -31.30
N ALA A 31 -8.14 -0.27 -30.60
CA ALA A 31 -9.26 -0.96 -31.23
C ALA A 31 -10.54 -0.13 -31.19
N THR A 32 -11.21 -0.05 -32.33
CA THR A 32 -12.59 0.41 -32.48
C THR A 32 -13.46 -0.76 -32.94
N TYR A 33 -14.41 -1.22 -32.15
CA TYR A 33 -15.12 -2.49 -32.38
C TYR A 33 -16.58 -2.41 -31.93
N LYS A 34 -17.41 -3.36 -32.34
CA LYS A 34 -18.77 -3.53 -31.78
C LYS A 34 -18.71 -4.50 -30.60
N PRO A 35 -19.12 -4.09 -29.39
CA PRO A 35 -19.10 -4.98 -28.24
C PRO A 35 -20.04 -6.17 -28.46
N PRO A 36 -19.73 -7.35 -27.90
CA PRO A 36 -20.54 -8.55 -28.08
C PRO A 36 -21.90 -8.36 -27.40
N LYS A 37 -22.97 -8.63 -28.15
CA LYS A 37 -24.35 -8.43 -27.67
C LYS A 37 -24.64 -9.33 -26.47
N ASP A 38 -25.30 -8.75 -25.46
CA ASP A 38 -25.75 -9.40 -24.23
C ASP A 38 -24.63 -9.81 -23.25
N PHE A 39 -23.40 -9.30 -23.43
CA PHE A 39 -22.33 -9.49 -22.45
C PHE A 39 -22.34 -8.37 -21.41
N LYS A 40 -22.12 -8.74 -20.14
CA LYS A 40 -21.81 -7.79 -19.08
C LYS A 40 -20.39 -7.27 -19.26
N LYS A 41 -20.23 -5.95 -19.34
CA LYS A 41 -18.92 -5.28 -19.42
C LYS A 41 -18.39 -4.96 -18.02
N ASP A 42 -17.12 -5.25 -17.77
CA ASP A 42 -16.32 -4.79 -16.63
C ASP A 42 -15.02 -4.18 -17.17
N ALA A 43 -14.84 -2.86 -17.02
CA ALA A 43 -13.70 -2.14 -17.57
C ALA A 43 -12.80 -1.64 -16.45
N LYS A 44 -11.49 -1.87 -16.58
CA LYS A 44 -10.44 -1.39 -15.68
C LYS A 44 -9.33 -0.75 -16.51
N PHE A 45 -8.39 -0.06 -15.88
CA PHE A 45 -7.26 0.49 -16.62
C PHE A 45 -6.50 -0.63 -17.35
N GLY A 46 -6.28 -0.45 -18.66
CA GLY A 46 -5.53 -1.37 -19.50
C GLY A 46 -6.22 -2.70 -19.83
N VAL A 47 -7.43 -2.96 -19.33
CA VAL A 47 -8.15 -4.23 -19.54
C VAL A 47 -9.67 -4.02 -19.59
N ILE A 48 -10.34 -4.61 -20.57
CA ILE A 48 -11.80 -4.72 -20.60
C ILE A 48 -12.22 -6.19 -20.62
N ASN A 49 -13.12 -6.57 -19.73
CA ASN A 49 -13.78 -7.87 -19.71
C ASN A 49 -15.22 -7.75 -20.21
N TYR A 50 -15.63 -8.71 -21.03
CA TYR A 50 -17.02 -8.98 -21.37
C TYR A 50 -17.35 -10.39 -20.88
N THR A 51 -18.42 -10.55 -20.11
CA THR A 51 -18.85 -11.84 -19.57
C THR A 51 -20.29 -12.12 -19.95
N ASN A 52 -20.55 -13.31 -20.49
CA ASN A 52 -21.90 -13.84 -20.66
C ASN A 52 -22.01 -15.21 -19.98
N VAL A 53 -23.14 -15.45 -19.32
CA VAL A 53 -23.47 -16.73 -18.69
C VAL A 53 -24.87 -17.13 -19.14
N ASN A 54 -24.97 -18.30 -19.74
CA ASN A 54 -26.22 -18.95 -20.07
C ASN A 54 -26.61 -19.85 -18.90
N THR A 55 -27.56 -19.38 -18.09
CA THR A 55 -28.02 -20.09 -16.90
C THR A 55 -28.81 -21.37 -17.22
N ASN A 56 -29.26 -21.56 -18.46
CA ASN A 56 -30.08 -22.72 -18.84
C ASN A 56 -29.23 -23.97 -19.06
N ASN A 57 -28.00 -23.83 -19.55
CA ASN A 57 -27.08 -24.94 -19.82
C ASN A 57 -25.75 -24.84 -19.06
N GLY A 58 -25.55 -23.80 -18.24
CA GLY A 58 -24.28 -23.57 -17.53
C GLY A 58 -23.13 -23.10 -18.43
N GLY A 59 -23.42 -22.75 -19.69
CA GLY A 59 -22.44 -22.24 -20.64
C GLY A 59 -22.01 -20.83 -20.28
N PHE A 60 -20.73 -20.51 -20.40
CA PHE A 60 -20.20 -19.17 -20.16
C PHE A 60 -19.15 -18.79 -21.20
N CYS A 61 -18.95 -17.49 -21.35
CA CYS A 61 -17.87 -16.92 -22.14
C CYS A 61 -17.36 -15.64 -21.47
N VAL A 62 -16.03 -15.54 -21.36
CA VAL A 62 -15.32 -14.35 -20.92
C VAL A 62 -14.38 -13.92 -22.03
N ILE A 63 -14.58 -12.72 -22.57
CA ILE A 63 -13.68 -12.08 -23.53
C ILE A 63 -12.93 -10.97 -22.81
N THR A 64 -11.61 -11.04 -22.79
CA THR A 64 -10.72 -10.05 -22.17
C THR A 64 -9.88 -9.38 -23.26
N MET A 65 -10.01 -8.07 -23.40
CA MET A 65 -9.16 -7.25 -24.24
C MET A 65 -8.11 -6.56 -23.39
N PHE A 66 -6.85 -6.64 -23.82
CA PHE A 66 -5.72 -5.98 -23.16
C PHE A 66 -5.27 -4.79 -24.03
N ALA A 67 -4.94 -3.67 -23.40
CA ALA A 67 -4.41 -2.51 -24.10
C ALA A 67 -3.07 -2.84 -24.78
N SER A 68 -2.77 -2.20 -25.91
CA SER A 68 -1.64 -2.54 -26.75
C SER A 68 -0.29 -2.21 -26.11
N THR A 69 0.61 -3.20 -26.17
CA THR A 69 2.02 -3.08 -25.81
C THR A 69 2.87 -2.74 -27.02
N VAL A 70 4.14 -2.37 -26.81
CA VAL A 70 5.09 -2.24 -27.91
C VAL A 70 5.36 -3.62 -28.51
N SER A 71 5.23 -3.72 -29.82
CA SER A 71 5.60 -4.94 -30.56
C SER A 71 7.12 -5.09 -30.64
N THR A 72 7.59 -6.33 -30.58
CA THR A 72 8.99 -6.68 -30.87
C THR A 72 9.35 -6.55 -32.35
N GLY A 73 8.36 -6.27 -33.21
CA GLY A 73 8.49 -6.35 -34.67
C GLY A 73 8.30 -7.76 -35.23
N ASP A 74 8.10 -8.75 -34.35
CA ASP A 74 7.94 -10.17 -34.68
C ASP A 74 6.67 -10.70 -34.02
N ALA A 75 5.65 -10.97 -34.84
CA ALA A 75 4.33 -11.37 -34.36
C ALA A 75 4.33 -12.71 -33.62
N GLU A 76 5.28 -13.60 -33.92
CA GLU A 76 5.40 -14.89 -33.25
C GLU A 76 5.99 -14.72 -31.86
N LYS A 77 7.05 -13.91 -31.73
CA LYS A 77 7.64 -13.58 -30.43
C LYS A 77 6.67 -12.80 -29.55
N ASP A 78 5.90 -11.91 -30.16
CA ASP A 78 4.82 -11.23 -29.47
C ASP A 78 3.77 -12.23 -28.99
N PHE A 79 3.34 -13.16 -29.84
CA PHE A 79 2.40 -14.20 -29.44
C PHE A 79 2.93 -15.11 -28.34
N GLU A 80 4.17 -15.59 -28.43
CA GLU A 80 4.78 -16.45 -27.41
C GLU A 80 4.83 -15.76 -26.04
N ARG A 81 5.18 -14.47 -26.02
CA ARG A 81 5.16 -13.65 -24.81
C ARG A 81 3.76 -13.58 -24.21
N GLU A 82 2.78 -13.19 -25.02
CA GLU A 82 1.40 -13.00 -24.56
C GLU A 82 0.73 -14.34 -24.20
N TRP A 83 1.03 -15.42 -24.91
CA TRP A 83 0.56 -16.78 -24.60
C TRP A 83 1.06 -17.23 -23.23
N LYS A 84 2.35 -17.05 -22.98
CA LYS A 84 2.95 -17.35 -21.69
C LYS A 84 2.28 -16.57 -20.55
N ASP A 85 2.09 -15.26 -20.74
CA ASP A 85 1.62 -14.37 -19.68
C ASP A 85 0.12 -14.45 -19.45
N LEU A 86 -0.68 -14.59 -20.51
CA LEU A 86 -2.14 -14.49 -20.45
C LEU A 86 -2.85 -15.86 -20.46
N VAL A 87 -2.15 -16.93 -20.84
CA VAL A 87 -2.71 -18.28 -20.95
C VAL A 87 -1.95 -19.30 -20.09
N VAL A 88 -0.66 -19.53 -20.34
CA VAL A 88 0.12 -20.58 -19.63
C VAL A 88 0.20 -20.29 -18.14
N THR A 89 0.60 -19.09 -17.76
CA THR A 89 0.80 -18.73 -16.35
C THR A 89 -0.51 -18.77 -15.53
N PRO A 90 -1.61 -18.12 -15.95
CA PRO A 90 -2.84 -18.11 -15.16
C PRO A 90 -3.63 -19.43 -15.21
N TYR A 91 -3.51 -20.22 -16.28
CA TYR A 91 -4.38 -21.39 -16.50
C TYR A 91 -3.64 -22.72 -16.54
N LYS A 92 -2.30 -22.72 -16.45
CA LYS A 92 -1.46 -23.93 -16.59
C LYS A 92 -1.72 -24.68 -17.89
N ALA A 93 -2.01 -23.95 -18.96
CA ALA A 93 -2.22 -24.50 -20.29
C ALA A 93 -0.91 -25.03 -20.91
N GLU A 94 -1.02 -25.74 -22.04
CA GLU A 94 0.13 -26.18 -22.83
C GLU A 94 0.99 -24.98 -23.25
N ALA A 95 2.31 -25.09 -23.04
CA ALA A 95 3.25 -23.99 -23.27
C ALA A 95 3.47 -23.66 -24.74
N SER A 96 3.27 -24.62 -25.64
CA SER A 96 3.59 -24.54 -27.07
C SER A 96 2.40 -24.96 -27.91
N PRO A 97 1.32 -24.15 -27.95
CA PRO A 97 0.11 -24.52 -28.68
C PRO A 97 0.37 -24.48 -30.19
N LYS A 98 -0.46 -25.19 -30.95
CA LYS A 98 -0.46 -25.02 -32.41
C LYS A 98 -1.04 -23.64 -32.76
N THR A 99 -0.26 -22.83 -33.46
CA THR A 99 -0.66 -21.47 -33.84
C THR A 99 -1.24 -21.41 -35.25
N GLU A 100 -2.17 -20.50 -35.44
CA GLU A 100 -2.68 -20.05 -36.74
C GLU A 100 -2.19 -18.63 -37.00
N LYS A 101 -1.81 -18.33 -38.24
CA LYS A 101 -1.24 -17.04 -38.65
C LYS A 101 -2.02 -16.46 -39.81
N GLN A 102 -2.31 -15.17 -39.75
CA GLN A 102 -2.98 -14.44 -40.82
C GLN A 102 -2.45 -13.01 -40.89
N ASN A 103 -2.41 -12.45 -42.09
CA ASN A 103 -2.10 -11.04 -42.31
C ASN A 103 -3.38 -10.33 -42.74
N THR A 104 -3.68 -9.19 -42.11
CA THR A 104 -4.81 -8.36 -42.53
C THR A 104 -4.42 -7.57 -43.77
N ALA A 105 -5.42 -7.16 -44.58
CA ALA A 105 -5.21 -6.27 -45.73
C ALA A 105 -4.54 -4.94 -45.33
N GLU A 106 -4.65 -4.60 -44.04
CA GLU A 106 -4.12 -3.41 -43.44
C GLU A 106 -2.67 -3.54 -42.94
N GLY A 107 -2.04 -4.71 -43.05
CA GLY A 107 -0.65 -4.94 -42.67
C GLY A 107 -0.45 -5.32 -41.20
N TRP A 108 -1.51 -5.71 -40.50
CA TRP A 108 -1.38 -6.33 -39.17
C TRP A 108 -1.12 -7.82 -39.31
N ASN A 109 -0.19 -8.34 -38.52
CA ASN A 109 0.08 -9.77 -38.40
C ASN A 109 -0.68 -10.31 -37.18
N VAL A 110 -1.54 -11.28 -37.38
CA VAL A 110 -2.34 -11.89 -36.33
C VAL A 110 -1.87 -13.32 -36.11
N VAL A 111 -1.61 -13.66 -34.86
CA VAL A 111 -1.28 -15.02 -34.43
C VAL A 111 -2.28 -15.43 -33.37
N SER A 112 -2.88 -16.60 -33.53
CA SER A 112 -3.88 -17.12 -32.61
C SER A 112 -3.58 -18.57 -32.24
N ALA A 113 -3.97 -18.97 -31.03
CA ALA A 113 -4.02 -20.37 -30.65
C ALA A 113 -5.11 -20.63 -29.60
N SER A 114 -5.41 -21.90 -29.38
CA SER A 114 -6.32 -22.36 -28.35
C SER A 114 -5.74 -23.54 -27.58
N ALA A 115 -6.14 -23.68 -26.31
CA ALA A 115 -5.80 -24.83 -25.50
C ALA A 115 -6.99 -25.23 -24.61
N PRO A 116 -7.30 -26.54 -24.50
CA PRO A 116 -8.21 -27.04 -23.49
C PRO A 116 -7.52 -26.98 -22.12
N ILE A 117 -8.25 -26.59 -21.08
CA ILE A 117 -7.79 -26.60 -19.70
C ILE A 117 -8.89 -27.14 -18.77
N LYS A 118 -8.49 -27.53 -17.56
CA LYS A 118 -9.43 -27.81 -16.46
C LYS A 118 -9.41 -26.67 -15.44
N LEU A 119 -10.54 -26.01 -15.26
CA LEU A 119 -10.71 -24.95 -14.26
C LEU A 119 -11.83 -25.34 -13.28
N ASN A 120 -11.49 -25.50 -12.00
CA ASN A 120 -12.42 -25.93 -10.94
C ASN A 120 -13.22 -27.21 -11.30
N GLY A 121 -12.58 -28.14 -12.00
CA GLY A 121 -13.17 -29.41 -12.43
C GLY A 121 -13.98 -29.35 -13.73
N ALA A 122 -14.19 -28.17 -14.31
CA ALA A 122 -14.85 -28.01 -15.61
C ALA A 122 -13.83 -27.96 -16.75
N ASP A 123 -14.15 -28.62 -17.87
CA ASP A 123 -13.38 -28.50 -19.12
C ASP A 123 -13.75 -27.19 -19.82
N ILE A 124 -12.74 -26.36 -20.08
CA ILE A 124 -12.92 -25.06 -20.74
C ILE A 124 -11.84 -24.88 -21.80
N TYR A 125 -12.12 -24.08 -22.82
CA TYR A 125 -11.17 -23.66 -23.83
C TYR A 125 -10.71 -22.24 -23.56
N VAL A 126 -9.39 -22.02 -23.60
CA VAL A 126 -8.80 -20.69 -23.62
C VAL A 126 -8.22 -20.43 -25.00
N LEU A 127 -8.68 -19.35 -25.63
CA LEU A 127 -8.21 -18.86 -26.92
C LEU A 127 -7.45 -17.56 -26.68
N LEU A 128 -6.36 -17.37 -27.40
CA LEU A 128 -5.65 -16.10 -27.45
C LEU A 128 -5.47 -15.69 -28.91
N THR A 129 -5.80 -14.44 -29.21
CA THR A 129 -5.50 -13.78 -30.48
C THR A 129 -4.61 -12.58 -30.19
N VAL A 130 -3.45 -12.54 -30.84
CA VAL A 130 -2.46 -11.47 -30.71
C VAL A 130 -2.30 -10.81 -32.06
N VAL A 131 -2.47 -9.48 -32.09
CA VAL A 131 -2.36 -8.67 -33.30
C VAL A 131 -1.17 -7.75 -33.18
N SER A 132 -0.15 -7.95 -34.02
CA SER A 132 1.10 -7.17 -34.04
C SER A 132 1.29 -6.39 -35.34
N GLY A 133 1.75 -5.15 -35.23
CA GLY A 133 2.04 -4.28 -36.37
C GLY A 133 2.27 -2.84 -35.94
N PHE A 134 2.91 -2.03 -36.80
CA PHE A 134 3.07 -0.58 -36.57
C PHE A 134 3.67 -0.20 -35.20
N GLY A 135 4.57 -1.06 -34.69
CA GLY A 135 5.23 -0.91 -33.39
C GLY A 135 4.37 -1.28 -32.18
N LYS A 136 3.24 -1.98 -32.36
CA LYS A 136 2.27 -2.29 -31.31
C LYS A 136 1.78 -3.73 -31.38
N THR A 137 1.38 -4.27 -30.23
CA THR A 137 0.80 -5.61 -30.06
C THR A 137 -0.44 -5.50 -29.20
N MET A 138 -1.58 -6.01 -29.66
CA MET A 138 -2.81 -6.09 -28.86
C MET A 138 -3.22 -7.54 -28.64
N SER A 139 -3.59 -7.88 -27.41
CA SER A 139 -3.99 -9.23 -27.02
C SER A 139 -5.47 -9.30 -26.70
N ILE A 140 -6.16 -10.32 -27.21
CA ILE A 140 -7.56 -10.63 -26.91
C ILE A 140 -7.64 -12.09 -26.50
N ARG A 141 -7.98 -12.33 -25.24
CA ARG A 141 -8.12 -13.66 -24.67
C ARG A 141 -9.59 -13.99 -24.47
N THR A 142 -9.99 -15.18 -24.88
CA THR A 142 -11.34 -15.68 -24.65
C THR A 142 -11.30 -16.98 -23.86
N SER A 143 -12.17 -17.14 -22.87
CA SER A 143 -12.38 -18.39 -22.13
C SER A 143 -13.84 -18.80 -22.24
N LEU A 144 -14.11 -20.03 -22.69
CA LEU A 144 -15.47 -20.55 -22.88
C LEU A 144 -15.57 -22.05 -22.62
N ASN A 145 -16.77 -22.54 -22.35
CA ASN A 145 -17.09 -23.97 -22.26
C ASN A 145 -18.23 -24.38 -23.22
N ASP A 146 -18.68 -23.47 -24.09
CA ASP A 146 -19.77 -23.68 -25.04
C ASP A 146 -19.41 -23.04 -26.38
N GLU A 147 -19.28 -23.86 -27.43
CA GLU A 147 -18.89 -23.42 -28.77
C GLU A 147 -19.92 -22.47 -29.41
N ALA A 148 -21.15 -22.40 -28.90
CA ALA A 148 -22.15 -21.44 -29.36
C ALA A 148 -21.69 -19.97 -29.24
N TYR A 149 -20.69 -19.69 -28.38
CA TYR A 149 -20.11 -18.36 -28.26
C TYR A 149 -19.16 -17.97 -29.40
N ILE A 150 -18.65 -18.93 -30.17
CA ILE A 150 -17.67 -18.68 -31.25
C ILE A 150 -18.22 -17.70 -32.28
N THR A 151 -19.49 -17.82 -32.70
CA THR A 151 -20.11 -16.87 -33.65
C THR A 151 -20.13 -15.43 -33.11
N LYS A 152 -20.34 -15.25 -31.80
CA LYS A 152 -20.34 -13.91 -31.16
C LYS A 152 -18.93 -13.34 -31.07
N ILE A 153 -17.95 -14.20 -30.78
CA ILE A 153 -16.53 -13.85 -30.75
C ILE A 153 -16.07 -13.41 -32.14
N HIS A 154 -16.35 -14.21 -33.18
CA HIS A 154 -16.05 -13.86 -34.56
C HIS A 154 -16.70 -12.55 -34.98
N ALA A 155 -17.97 -12.31 -34.63
CA ALA A 155 -18.65 -11.05 -34.95
C ALA A 155 -17.96 -9.83 -34.32
N MET A 156 -17.44 -9.94 -33.10
CA MET A 156 -16.68 -8.89 -32.44
C MET A 156 -15.35 -8.63 -33.17
N PHE A 157 -14.57 -9.68 -33.46
CA PHE A 157 -13.31 -9.56 -34.20
C PHE A 157 -13.51 -8.98 -35.62
N SER A 158 -14.51 -9.45 -36.36
CA SER A 158 -14.82 -8.95 -37.71
C SER A 158 -15.27 -7.49 -37.74
N SER A 159 -15.71 -6.95 -36.60
CA SER A 159 -16.10 -5.53 -36.47
C SER A 159 -14.96 -4.61 -36.05
N MET A 160 -13.80 -5.19 -35.71
CA MET A 160 -12.68 -4.50 -35.11
C MET A 160 -11.84 -3.79 -36.18
N ASP A 161 -11.58 -2.52 -35.92
CA ASP A 161 -10.73 -1.63 -36.70
C ASP A 161 -9.58 -1.16 -35.79
N LEU A 162 -8.33 -1.26 -36.25
CA LEU A 162 -7.14 -1.04 -35.43
C LEU A 162 -6.38 0.21 -35.90
N ASP A 163 -6.29 1.20 -35.02
CA ASP A 163 -5.62 2.47 -35.27
C ASP A 163 -4.10 2.32 -35.29
N LYS A 164 -3.54 2.41 -36.50
CA LYS A 164 -2.10 2.34 -36.77
C LYS A 164 -1.33 3.55 -36.25
N THR A 165 -2.01 4.71 -36.13
CA THR A 165 -1.41 6.00 -35.82
C THR A 165 -1.30 6.25 -34.32
N LYS A 166 -2.19 5.66 -33.52
CA LYS A 166 -2.09 5.71 -32.05
C LYS A 166 -0.80 5.08 -31.56
N THR A 167 -0.08 5.72 -30.65
CA THR A 167 1.05 5.07 -29.97
C THR A 167 0.55 3.90 -29.12
N ALA A 168 1.33 2.83 -29.00
CA ALA A 168 1.01 1.75 -28.07
C ALA A 168 0.75 2.35 -26.67
N ALA A 169 -0.36 1.99 -26.03
CA ALA A 169 -0.70 2.50 -24.71
C ALA A 169 0.32 2.06 -23.65
N LEU A 170 1.01 0.94 -23.88
CA LEU A 170 1.96 0.35 -22.94
C LEU A 170 3.37 0.32 -23.59
N GLY A 171 4.33 1.07 -23.03
CA GLY A 171 5.73 1.11 -23.51
C GLY A 171 6.50 -0.19 -23.27
N ASN A 172 7.63 -0.38 -23.99
CA ASN A 172 8.52 -1.55 -23.92
C ASN A 172 8.82 -2.00 -22.47
N THR A 173 8.20 -3.10 -22.04
CA THR A 173 8.74 -3.95 -20.98
C THR A 173 9.86 -4.78 -21.58
N THR A 174 11.10 -4.29 -21.48
CA THR A 174 12.25 -5.20 -21.51
C THR A 174 12.02 -6.29 -20.48
N THR A 175 12.03 -7.53 -20.96
CA THR A 175 12.12 -8.81 -20.26
C THR A 175 12.39 -8.67 -18.75
N ILE A 176 11.31 -8.61 -17.96
CA ILE A 176 11.38 -8.97 -16.55
C ILE A 176 10.93 -10.41 -16.50
N ASN A 177 11.86 -11.29 -16.13
CA ASN A 177 11.57 -12.68 -15.81
C ASN A 177 10.47 -12.75 -14.74
N ASN A 178 9.21 -12.89 -15.15
CA ASN A 178 8.11 -13.27 -14.27
C ASN A 178 8.22 -14.77 -14.00
N THR A 179 9.18 -15.14 -13.15
CA THR A 179 8.81 -16.06 -12.08
C THR A 179 7.73 -15.37 -11.27
N ILE A 180 6.54 -15.97 -11.18
CA ILE A 180 5.75 -15.86 -9.95
C ILE A 180 6.60 -16.54 -8.87
N GLN A 181 7.57 -15.80 -8.35
CA GLN A 181 7.93 -15.96 -6.96
C GLN A 181 6.98 -15.02 -6.24
N ALA A 182 6.06 -15.59 -5.47
CA ALA A 182 5.66 -14.96 -4.23
C ALA A 182 6.95 -14.78 -3.41
N LYS A 183 7.69 -13.71 -3.70
CA LYS A 183 8.91 -13.40 -2.97
C LYS A 183 8.46 -12.54 -1.80
N ALA A 184 8.32 -13.18 -0.66
CA ALA A 184 8.05 -12.56 0.64
C ALA A 184 9.26 -11.72 1.15
N THR A 185 10.01 -11.07 0.27
CA THR A 185 11.19 -10.25 0.63
C THR A 185 11.25 -9.01 -0.26
N GLY A 186 11.38 -7.83 0.35
CA GLY A 186 11.29 -6.53 -0.31
C GLY A 186 12.30 -6.34 -1.44
N GLY A 187 11.86 -6.59 -2.68
CA GLY A 187 12.66 -6.46 -3.88
C GLY A 187 12.71 -5.03 -4.38
N THR A 188 13.84 -4.63 -4.97
CA THR A 188 13.95 -3.37 -5.70
C THR A 188 13.20 -3.47 -7.03
N GLY A 189 12.27 -2.55 -7.26
CA GLY A 189 11.54 -2.41 -8.52
C GLY A 189 11.75 -1.03 -9.14
N LYS A 190 11.22 -0.87 -10.35
CA LYS A 190 11.35 0.35 -11.15
C LYS A 190 10.09 0.60 -11.97
N PHE A 191 9.65 1.84 -12.01
CA PHE A 191 8.59 2.33 -12.86
C PHE A 191 8.98 3.70 -13.44
N GLY A 192 9.10 3.80 -14.77
CA GLY A 192 9.66 5.00 -15.40
C GLY A 192 11.06 5.32 -14.88
N LEU A 193 11.22 6.51 -14.28
CA LEU A 193 12.49 6.92 -13.65
C LEU A 193 12.50 6.75 -12.12
N MET A 194 11.43 6.22 -11.55
CA MET A 194 11.29 5.93 -10.13
C MET A 194 11.79 4.51 -9.82
N ASN A 195 12.72 4.38 -8.88
CA ASN A 195 13.09 3.11 -8.25
C ASN A 195 12.43 3.05 -6.87
N TYR A 196 11.97 1.87 -6.48
CA TYR A 196 11.27 1.65 -5.21
C TYR A 196 11.69 0.32 -4.58
N ILE A 197 11.43 0.15 -3.29
CA ILE A 197 11.54 -1.13 -2.59
C ILE A 197 10.12 -1.59 -2.27
N ALA A 198 9.69 -2.71 -2.86
CA ALA A 198 8.36 -3.24 -2.60
C ALA A 198 8.22 -3.64 -1.11
N PRO A 199 7.11 -3.31 -0.43
CA PRO A 199 6.92 -3.72 0.95
C PRO A 199 6.89 -5.25 1.08
N ALA A 200 7.54 -5.79 2.11
CA ALA A 200 7.53 -7.22 2.36
C ALA A 200 6.13 -7.69 2.77
N GLY A 201 5.66 -8.83 2.23
CA GLY A 201 4.31 -9.33 2.51
C GLY A 201 3.21 -8.68 1.65
N TRP A 202 3.59 -7.88 0.65
CA TRP A 202 2.66 -7.28 -0.31
C TRP A 202 2.82 -7.93 -1.69
N SER A 203 1.72 -8.08 -2.41
CA SER A 203 1.73 -8.38 -3.84
C SER A 203 2.18 -7.15 -4.63
N GLU A 204 2.85 -7.38 -5.76
CA GLU A 204 3.23 -6.34 -6.72
C GLU A 204 2.63 -6.68 -8.09
N GLN A 205 1.86 -5.75 -8.65
CA GLN A 205 1.26 -5.87 -9.98
C GLN A 205 1.73 -4.71 -10.84
N LYS A 206 2.46 -5.01 -11.91
CA LYS A 206 2.95 -4.00 -12.84
C LYS A 206 1.96 -3.81 -13.97
N PHE A 207 1.62 -2.55 -14.21
CA PHE A 207 0.85 -2.10 -15.35
C PHE A 207 1.74 -1.17 -16.17
N SER A 208 1.28 -0.78 -17.36
CA SER A 208 2.01 0.21 -18.15
C SER A 208 2.03 1.59 -17.52
N ASP A 209 0.97 1.91 -16.78
CA ASP A 209 0.65 3.22 -16.26
C ASP A 209 0.87 3.33 -14.76
N GLY A 210 1.37 2.24 -14.17
CA GLY A 210 1.64 2.22 -12.75
C GLY A 210 2.10 0.89 -12.23
N VAL A 211 2.29 0.87 -10.92
CA VAL A 211 2.55 -0.35 -10.16
C VAL A 211 1.62 -0.34 -8.96
N VAL A 212 0.89 -1.43 -8.75
CA VAL A 212 -0.06 -1.57 -7.65
C VAL A 212 0.49 -2.57 -6.64
N PHE A 213 0.49 -2.17 -5.37
CA PHE A 213 0.80 -3.02 -4.24
C PHE A 213 -0.44 -3.28 -3.39
N LYS A 214 -0.61 -4.52 -2.91
CA LYS A 214 -1.67 -4.88 -1.96
C LYS A 214 -1.14 -5.82 -0.88
N PRO A 215 -1.47 -5.64 0.41
CA PRO A 215 -1.05 -6.58 1.44
C PRO A 215 -1.63 -7.97 1.17
N LEU A 216 -0.84 -9.02 1.38
CA LEU A 216 -1.28 -10.40 1.16
C LEU A 216 -2.18 -10.92 2.30
N ASP A 217 -2.07 -10.32 3.47
CA ASP A 217 -2.80 -10.66 4.69
C ASP A 217 -3.98 -9.71 4.98
N LEU A 218 -4.35 -8.86 4.02
CA LEU A 218 -5.50 -7.97 4.16
C LEU A 218 -6.80 -8.80 4.31
N PRO A 219 -7.68 -8.48 5.28
CA PRO A 219 -8.98 -9.14 5.40
C PRO A 219 -9.79 -9.07 4.10
N ALA A 220 -10.49 -10.16 3.76
CA ALA A 220 -11.13 -10.34 2.46
C ALA A 220 -12.21 -9.28 2.15
N ASP A 221 -12.82 -8.68 3.17
CA ASP A 221 -13.84 -7.65 3.01
C ASP A 221 -13.25 -6.23 3.00
N GLU A 222 -11.94 -6.06 3.20
CA GLU A 222 -11.25 -4.77 3.19
C GLU A 222 -10.58 -4.49 1.86
N HIS A 223 -10.25 -3.21 1.64
CA HIS A 223 -9.45 -2.77 0.52
C HIS A 223 -8.29 -1.91 1.00
N LEU A 224 -7.09 -2.22 0.52
CA LEU A 224 -5.91 -1.39 0.64
C LEU A 224 -5.04 -1.60 -0.59
N ALA A 225 -4.74 -0.52 -1.30
CA ALA A 225 -3.85 -0.55 -2.45
C ALA A 225 -2.98 0.71 -2.47
N ILE A 226 -1.71 0.54 -2.80
CA ILE A 226 -0.81 1.63 -3.16
C ILE A 226 -0.63 1.56 -4.67
N GLN A 227 -0.81 2.66 -5.38
CA GLN A 227 -0.62 2.77 -6.81
C GLN A 227 0.40 3.86 -7.13
N ILE A 228 1.58 3.45 -7.60
CA ILE A 228 2.47 4.36 -8.32
C ILE A 228 1.77 4.69 -9.63
N MET A 229 1.58 5.98 -9.94
CA MET A 229 0.91 6.45 -11.14
C MET A 229 1.92 6.96 -12.17
N GLN A 230 1.51 7.07 -13.43
CA GLN A 230 2.28 7.80 -14.45
C GLN A 230 2.66 9.20 -13.96
N PRO A 231 3.94 9.61 -14.14
CA PRO A 231 4.34 10.96 -13.79
C PRO A 231 3.67 12.00 -14.69
N LEU A 232 3.59 13.23 -14.19
CA LEU A 232 3.11 14.37 -14.96
C LEU A 232 4.26 15.30 -15.34
N ASN A 233 4.37 15.61 -16.62
CA ASN A 233 5.19 16.71 -17.11
C ASN A 233 4.32 17.97 -17.10
N SER A 234 4.48 18.80 -16.07
CA SER A 234 3.67 20.00 -15.85
C SER A 234 4.56 21.14 -15.38
N SER A 235 4.21 22.38 -15.75
CA SER A 235 4.82 23.60 -15.20
C SER A 235 4.13 24.09 -13.94
N GLY A 236 3.10 23.39 -13.46
CA GLY A 236 2.31 23.76 -12.29
C GLY A 236 3.05 23.61 -10.95
N THR A 237 2.40 24.06 -9.88
CA THR A 237 2.88 23.87 -8.49
C THR A 237 2.53 22.48 -7.96
N LEU A 238 3.17 22.08 -6.86
CA LEU A 238 2.84 20.82 -6.15
C LEU A 238 1.34 20.73 -5.80
N GLU A 239 0.72 21.84 -5.39
CA GLU A 239 -0.71 21.92 -5.06
C GLU A 239 -1.60 21.73 -6.29
N GLN A 240 -1.25 22.35 -7.42
CA GLN A 240 -2.00 22.20 -8.67
C GLN A 240 -1.94 20.76 -9.17
N VAL A 241 -0.74 20.17 -9.11
CA VAL A 241 -0.55 18.77 -9.51
C VAL A 241 -1.24 17.82 -8.53
N LEU A 242 -1.22 18.10 -7.23
CA LEU A 242 -1.98 17.34 -6.23
C LEU A 242 -3.47 17.35 -6.56
N ALA A 243 -4.05 18.50 -6.88
CA ALA A 243 -5.45 18.62 -7.26
C ALA A 243 -5.78 17.80 -8.52
N GLN A 244 -4.97 17.93 -9.58
CA GLN A 244 -5.12 17.14 -10.80
C GLN A 244 -5.03 15.63 -10.50
N SER A 245 -4.06 15.23 -9.69
CA SER A 245 -3.80 13.82 -9.35
C SER A 245 -4.91 13.21 -8.53
N PHE A 246 -5.49 13.98 -7.61
CA PHE A 246 -6.63 13.55 -6.82
C PHE A 246 -7.86 13.30 -7.71
N GLU A 247 -8.12 14.17 -8.69
CA GLU A 247 -9.23 13.99 -9.64
C GLU A 247 -9.01 12.81 -10.58
N GLU A 248 -7.79 12.63 -11.10
CA GLU A 248 -7.42 11.48 -11.93
C GLU A 248 -7.56 10.17 -11.16
N ALA A 249 -7.03 10.09 -9.93
CA ALA A 249 -7.16 8.91 -9.08
C ALA A 249 -8.62 8.63 -8.69
N THR A 250 -9.41 9.67 -8.41
CA THR A 250 -10.85 9.52 -8.15
C THR A 250 -11.56 8.87 -9.33
N LYS A 251 -11.31 9.34 -10.56
CA LYS A 251 -11.89 8.77 -11.79
C LYS A 251 -11.40 7.35 -12.06
N MET A 252 -10.10 7.09 -11.82
CA MET A 252 -9.48 5.79 -11.99
C MET A 252 -10.17 4.70 -11.16
N TYR A 253 -10.64 5.05 -9.96
CA TYR A 253 -11.39 4.14 -9.09
C TYR A 253 -12.91 4.20 -9.29
N ASN A 254 -13.39 4.77 -10.39
CA ASN A 254 -14.82 4.97 -10.67
C ASN A 254 -15.55 5.63 -9.47
N GLY A 255 -14.87 6.61 -8.86
CA GLY A 255 -15.32 7.28 -7.66
C GLY A 255 -15.87 8.67 -7.91
N SER A 256 -16.52 9.22 -6.89
CA SER A 256 -16.85 10.64 -6.77
C SER A 256 -16.28 11.21 -5.48
N SER A 257 -15.74 12.44 -5.54
CA SER A 257 -15.14 13.06 -4.36
C SER A 257 -16.19 13.43 -3.32
N MET A 258 -15.89 13.18 -2.05
CA MET A 258 -16.67 13.68 -0.93
C MET A 258 -16.17 15.07 -0.55
N TYR A 259 -17.11 15.98 -0.27
CA TYR A 259 -16.77 17.32 0.19
C TYR A 259 -16.70 17.36 1.71
N GLN A 260 -15.61 17.93 2.22
CA GLN A 260 -15.38 18.27 3.61
C GLN A 260 -15.38 19.81 3.76
N ALA A 261 -15.26 20.31 4.98
CA ALA A 261 -15.22 21.76 5.25
C ALA A 261 -14.13 22.48 4.43
N ASP A 262 -12.99 21.82 4.22
CA ASP A 262 -11.82 22.39 3.52
C ASP A 262 -11.79 22.05 2.01
N GLY A 263 -12.87 21.47 1.46
CA GLY A 263 -12.96 21.05 0.07
C GLY A 263 -12.91 19.53 -0.12
N LYS A 264 -12.43 19.05 -1.27
CA LYS A 264 -12.44 17.61 -1.62
C LYS A 264 -11.48 16.75 -0.77
N TYR A 265 -10.41 17.37 -0.27
CA TYR A 265 -9.37 16.70 0.52
C TYR A 265 -8.66 17.74 1.41
N SER A 266 -8.10 17.28 2.52
CA SER A 266 -7.13 18.05 3.31
C SER A 266 -5.73 17.83 2.77
N LYS A 267 -4.82 18.79 2.97
CA LYS A 267 -3.42 18.67 2.52
C LYS A 267 -2.46 19.22 3.56
N ASN A 268 -1.24 18.70 3.57
CA ASN A 268 -0.14 19.33 4.31
C ASN A 268 0.43 20.52 3.52
N THR A 269 1.30 21.30 4.18
CA THR A 269 2.16 22.24 3.46
C THR A 269 3.22 21.47 2.66
N VAL A 270 3.75 22.09 1.62
CA VAL A 270 4.91 21.55 0.89
C VAL A 270 6.08 21.32 1.85
N GLN A 271 6.66 20.13 1.76
CA GLN A 271 7.78 19.68 2.58
C GLN A 271 8.97 19.30 1.68
N ARG A 272 10.16 19.26 2.26
CA ARG A 272 11.37 18.73 1.63
C ARG A 272 11.84 17.53 2.43
N SER A 273 11.95 16.38 1.77
CA SER A 273 12.34 15.13 2.44
C SER A 273 13.82 15.10 2.79
N PHE A 274 14.21 14.16 3.64
CA PHE A 274 15.62 13.85 3.93
C PHE A 274 16.43 13.42 2.70
N ASN A 275 15.76 12.96 1.63
CA ASN A 275 16.40 12.66 0.35
C ASN A 275 16.62 13.92 -0.51
N GLY A 276 16.05 15.06 -0.12
CA GLY A 276 16.25 16.37 -0.74
C GLY A 276 15.17 16.80 -1.75
N TRP A 277 14.22 15.93 -2.08
CA TRP A 277 13.11 16.25 -2.99
C TRP A 277 11.94 16.89 -2.27
N GLU A 278 11.19 17.74 -2.99
CA GLU A 278 10.02 18.44 -2.47
C GLU A 278 8.76 17.60 -2.72
N TYR A 279 7.85 17.59 -1.75
CA TYR A 279 6.61 16.82 -1.85
C TYR A 279 5.43 17.49 -1.14
N ILE A 280 4.23 17.02 -1.48
CA ILE A 280 2.98 17.36 -0.82
C ILE A 280 2.11 16.10 -0.70
N ARG A 281 1.29 16.06 0.36
CA ARG A 281 0.31 15.02 0.66
C ARG A 281 -1.08 15.61 0.70
N GLY A 282 -2.05 14.89 0.13
CA GLY A 282 -3.46 15.21 0.26
C GLY A 282 -4.27 13.97 0.59
N LYS A 283 -5.24 14.07 1.51
CA LYS A 283 -6.11 12.96 1.92
C LYS A 283 -7.57 13.38 1.94
N GLY A 284 -8.44 12.61 1.31
CA GLY A 284 -9.87 12.88 1.22
C GLY A 284 -10.70 11.61 1.12
N GLY A 285 -12.01 11.77 1.29
CA GLY A 285 -12.96 10.68 1.07
C GLY A 285 -13.45 10.65 -0.38
N ILE A 286 -13.65 9.46 -0.93
CA ILE A 286 -14.36 9.23 -2.19
C ILE A 286 -15.44 8.17 -2.02
N GLN A 287 -16.50 8.25 -2.83
CA GLN A 287 -17.51 7.20 -2.95
C GLN A 287 -17.25 6.40 -4.22
N VAL A 288 -16.92 5.12 -4.07
CA VAL A 288 -16.70 4.20 -5.19
C VAL A 288 -17.98 3.38 -5.42
N ASN A 289 -18.46 3.31 -6.66
CA ASN A 289 -19.65 2.52 -7.05
C ASN A 289 -20.91 2.78 -6.20
N ASN A 290 -21.17 4.03 -5.81
CA ASN A 290 -22.29 4.42 -4.93
C ASN A 290 -22.32 3.68 -3.58
N SER A 291 -21.15 3.21 -3.12
CA SER A 291 -20.98 2.45 -1.87
C SER A 291 -20.32 3.31 -0.77
N ILE A 292 -19.94 2.65 0.32
CA ILE A 292 -19.31 3.20 1.54
C ILE A 292 -18.11 4.10 1.18
N GLU A 293 -17.94 5.16 1.98
CA GLU A 293 -16.77 6.04 1.98
C GLU A 293 -15.45 5.26 1.94
N THR A 294 -14.58 5.61 1.00
CA THR A 294 -13.23 5.09 0.82
C THR A 294 -12.24 6.24 0.98
N GLY A 295 -11.16 6.03 1.71
CA GLY A 295 -10.08 7.00 1.83
C GLY A 295 -9.22 6.98 0.57
N LEU A 296 -8.88 8.16 0.06
CA LEU A 296 -7.91 8.35 -1.01
C LEU A 296 -6.85 9.32 -0.53
N GLU A 297 -5.60 8.88 -0.53
CA GLU A 297 -4.44 9.69 -0.23
C GLU A 297 -3.52 9.80 -1.45
N LEU A 298 -2.99 10.99 -1.70
CA LEU A 298 -2.03 11.26 -2.77
C LEU A 298 -0.72 11.76 -2.16
N PHE A 299 0.39 11.17 -2.60
CA PHE A 299 1.77 11.61 -2.34
C PHE A 299 2.37 12.08 -3.66
N VAL A 300 2.61 13.39 -3.79
CA VAL A 300 3.12 14.01 -5.02
C VAL A 300 4.51 14.59 -4.75
N ILE A 301 5.47 14.24 -5.59
CA ILE A 301 6.88 14.60 -5.45
C ILE A 301 7.32 15.37 -6.68
N LYS A 302 8.03 16.48 -6.50
CA LYS A 302 8.61 17.26 -7.60
C LYS A 302 10.05 16.84 -7.83
N ILE A 303 10.35 16.38 -9.04
CA ILE A 303 11.68 16.02 -9.51
C ILE A 303 11.98 16.80 -10.78
N ASN A 304 12.83 17.82 -10.67
CA ASN A 304 13.12 18.75 -11.76
C ASN A 304 11.82 19.38 -12.31
N SER A 305 11.50 19.14 -13.58
CA SER A 305 10.27 19.60 -14.26
C SER A 305 9.17 18.53 -14.35
N ARG A 306 9.27 17.46 -13.56
CA ARG A 306 8.33 16.33 -13.55
C ARG A 306 7.77 16.12 -12.15
N PHE A 307 6.54 15.61 -12.09
CA PHE A 307 5.88 15.23 -10.86
C PHE A 307 5.63 13.74 -10.81
N GLU A 308 6.18 13.11 -9.79
CA GLU A 308 5.99 11.71 -9.46
C GLU A 308 4.83 11.59 -8.48
N ARG A 309 4.05 10.51 -8.58
CA ARG A 309 2.75 10.44 -7.92
C ARG A 309 2.45 9.04 -7.43
N VAL A 310 1.98 8.96 -6.19
CA VAL A 310 1.51 7.71 -5.59
C VAL A 310 0.14 7.95 -4.98
N ALA A 311 -0.83 7.12 -5.34
CA ALA A 311 -2.16 7.10 -4.73
C ALA A 311 -2.26 5.93 -3.75
N ILE A 312 -2.90 6.13 -2.60
CA ILE A 312 -3.23 5.08 -1.65
C ILE A 312 -4.76 5.07 -1.50
N LEU A 313 -5.37 3.94 -1.84
CA LEU A 313 -6.80 3.72 -1.72
C LEU A 313 -7.07 2.76 -0.57
N GLU A 314 -7.96 3.14 0.35
CA GLU A 314 -8.23 2.36 1.55
C GLU A 314 -9.72 2.35 1.93
N SER A 315 -10.26 1.18 2.22
CA SER A 315 -11.64 1.06 2.69
C SER A 315 -11.80 1.64 4.09
N ARG A 316 -12.90 2.36 4.33
CA ARG A 316 -13.33 2.75 5.68
C ARG A 316 -14.38 1.76 6.20
N LYS A 317 -14.13 1.13 7.34
CA LYS A 317 -14.98 0.08 7.92
C LYS A 317 -15.48 0.44 9.30
N TYR A 318 -16.61 -0.15 9.68
CA TYR A 318 -17.12 -0.08 11.05
C TYR A 318 -16.58 -1.24 11.87
N CYS A 319 -16.18 -0.96 13.10
CA CYS A 319 -15.93 -1.95 14.13
C CYS A 319 -16.99 -1.85 15.23
N GLY A 320 -17.74 -2.93 15.43
CA GLY A 320 -18.77 -3.03 16.47
C GLY A 320 -19.87 -1.98 16.38
N GLY A 321 -20.12 -1.41 15.18
CA GLY A 321 -21.15 -0.39 14.94
C GLY A 321 -20.87 1.01 15.48
N VAL A 322 -19.80 1.22 16.26
CA VAL A 322 -19.53 2.48 16.98
C VAL A 322 -18.27 3.20 16.51
N SER A 323 -17.24 2.47 16.10
CA SER A 323 -15.98 3.06 15.65
C SER A 323 -15.78 2.82 14.17
N ARG A 324 -15.17 3.78 13.48
CA ARG A 324 -14.71 3.62 12.10
C ARG A 324 -13.19 3.56 12.07
N TYR A 325 -12.64 2.78 11.16
CA TYR A 325 -11.22 2.73 10.89
C TYR A 325 -10.96 2.60 9.41
N TYR A 326 -9.78 3.03 8.99
CA TYR A 326 -9.22 2.70 7.71
C TYR A 326 -8.26 1.52 7.83
N ALA A 327 -8.01 0.83 6.72
CA ALA A 327 -7.05 -0.26 6.70
C ALA A 327 -5.66 0.19 7.19
N THR A 328 -5.23 1.42 6.86
CA THR A 328 -3.94 1.99 7.31
C THR A 328 -3.89 2.41 8.77
N ASP A 329 -4.99 2.32 9.53
CA ASP A 329 -4.92 2.50 10.98
C ASP A 329 -4.11 1.37 11.64
N ARG A 330 -4.02 0.20 10.98
CA ARG A 330 -3.06 -0.85 11.34
C ARG A 330 -1.64 -0.33 11.14
N ILE A 331 -0.90 -0.25 12.25
CA ILE A 331 0.46 0.31 12.28
C ILE A 331 1.41 -0.37 11.30
N ILE A 332 1.29 -1.70 11.10
CA ILE A 332 2.12 -2.44 10.14
C ILE A 332 1.94 -1.93 8.71
N TYR A 333 0.69 -1.80 8.25
CA TYR A 333 0.42 -1.29 6.90
C TYR A 333 0.82 0.16 6.74
N ARG A 334 0.60 0.99 7.77
CA ARG A 334 1.08 2.38 7.76
C ARG A 334 2.59 2.44 7.61
N ASN A 335 3.34 1.70 8.43
CA ASN A 335 4.79 1.70 8.39
C ASN A 335 5.33 1.21 7.04
N ASP A 336 4.69 0.19 6.45
CA ASP A 336 5.04 -0.33 5.13
C ASP A 336 4.83 0.72 4.02
N ILE A 337 3.71 1.44 4.07
CA ILE A 337 3.41 2.54 3.13
C ILE A 337 4.44 3.65 3.27
N GLU A 338 4.69 4.13 4.48
CA GLU A 338 5.66 5.23 4.70
C GLU A 338 7.08 4.81 4.30
N SER A 339 7.45 3.56 4.58
CA SER A 339 8.73 2.99 4.14
C SER A 339 8.84 2.97 2.62
N LEU A 340 7.80 2.56 1.90
CA LEU A 340 7.77 2.63 0.44
C LEU A 340 7.93 4.08 -0.04
N LEU A 341 7.09 5.00 0.43
CA LEU A 341 7.06 6.40 -0.03
C LEU A 341 8.40 7.12 0.16
N PHE A 342 9.07 6.90 1.30
CA PHE A 342 10.35 7.54 1.59
C PHE A 342 11.58 6.74 1.14
N SER A 343 11.39 5.50 0.66
CA SER A 343 12.43 4.73 -0.05
C SER A 343 12.58 5.11 -1.53
N LEU A 344 11.64 5.89 -2.08
CA LEU A 344 11.63 6.25 -3.50
C LEU A 344 12.91 6.99 -3.91
N GLN A 345 13.53 6.50 -4.97
CA GLN A 345 14.71 7.09 -5.59
C GLN A 345 14.42 7.41 -7.06
N PHE A 346 15.09 8.42 -7.61
CA PHE A 346 14.85 8.85 -8.98
C PHE A 346 16.16 8.90 -9.76
N THR A 347 16.22 8.23 -10.92
CA THR A 347 17.45 8.16 -11.73
C THR A 347 17.92 9.51 -12.26
N SER A 348 17.05 10.52 -12.21
CA SER A 348 17.28 11.90 -12.67
C SER A 348 17.50 12.89 -11.52
N PHE A 349 17.67 12.38 -10.30
CA PHE A 349 17.81 13.19 -9.09
C PHE A 349 18.98 12.70 -8.25
N ASN A 350 19.86 13.62 -7.89
CA ASN A 350 20.95 13.35 -6.97
C ASN A 350 20.44 13.52 -5.54
N ALA A 351 20.01 12.41 -4.94
CA ALA A 351 19.50 12.42 -3.57
C ALA A 351 20.61 12.80 -2.57
N THR A 352 20.24 13.56 -1.54
CA THR A 352 21.06 13.70 -0.34
C THR A 352 20.93 12.40 0.45
N VAL A 353 22.01 11.65 0.59
CA VAL A 353 21.97 10.35 1.29
C VAL A 353 22.26 10.57 2.77
N LEU A 354 21.21 10.79 3.56
CA LEU A 354 21.28 10.58 5.00
C LEU A 354 21.16 9.08 5.28
N ALA A 355 22.18 8.50 5.91
CA ALA A 355 22.12 7.10 6.35
C ALA A 355 21.12 6.95 7.52
N PRO A 356 20.42 5.81 7.65
CA PRO A 356 19.64 5.50 8.84
C PRO A 356 20.50 5.59 10.09
N GLY A 357 19.98 6.21 11.13
CA GLY A 357 20.65 6.30 12.42
C GLY A 357 20.46 5.04 13.25
N THR A 358 21.45 4.73 14.07
CA THR A 358 21.40 3.65 15.07
C THR A 358 21.55 4.22 16.47
N ILE A 359 21.11 3.48 17.48
CA ILE A 359 21.30 3.83 18.90
C ILE A 359 22.61 3.30 19.49
N ASN A 360 23.40 2.58 18.67
CA ASN A 360 24.67 2.00 19.04
C ASN A 360 25.81 2.91 18.57
N GLY A 361 26.38 3.68 19.48
CA GLY A 361 27.46 4.61 19.17
C GLY A 361 28.10 5.23 20.41
N ASN A 362 29.08 6.10 20.15
CA ASN A 362 29.86 6.76 21.20
C ASN A 362 29.17 8.04 21.73
N ALA A 363 29.72 8.58 22.82
CA ALA A 363 29.26 9.82 23.45
C ALA A 363 27.77 9.76 23.86
N VAL A 364 26.96 10.68 23.35
CA VAL A 364 25.55 10.85 23.74
C VAL A 364 24.58 9.95 22.97
N VAL A 365 25.04 9.20 21.97
CA VAL A 365 24.22 8.23 21.21
C VAL A 365 23.67 7.16 22.15
N GLY A 366 22.36 6.88 22.03
CA GLY A 366 21.65 5.90 22.83
C GLY A 366 20.31 6.40 23.37
N VAL A 367 19.69 5.57 24.19
CA VAL A 367 18.42 5.86 24.88
C VAL A 367 18.73 6.39 26.28
N TRP A 368 18.07 7.49 26.64
CA TRP A 368 18.22 8.15 27.93
C TRP A 368 16.86 8.30 28.57
N GLU A 369 16.80 8.34 29.90
CA GLU A 369 15.56 8.52 30.66
C GLU A 369 15.75 9.52 31.79
N GLY A 370 14.77 10.38 31.98
CA GLY A 370 14.78 11.40 33.02
C GLY A 370 13.40 12.02 33.16
N THR A 371 13.25 12.93 34.11
CA THR A 371 12.00 13.69 34.29
C THR A 371 12.24 15.14 33.90
N ILE A 372 11.24 15.77 33.28
CA ILE A 372 11.25 17.22 32.98
C ILE A 372 9.92 17.81 33.44
N GLN A 373 9.98 19.04 33.98
CA GLN A 373 8.80 19.84 34.19
C GLN A 373 8.04 20.14 32.89
N SER A 374 6.74 19.88 32.93
CA SER A 374 5.79 20.09 31.85
C SER A 374 4.60 20.90 32.38
N THR A 375 4.10 21.81 31.56
CA THR A 375 2.93 22.65 31.88
C THR A 375 1.73 22.15 31.08
N GLY A 376 0.71 21.63 31.78
CA GLY A 376 -0.54 21.19 31.16
C GLY A 376 -1.66 22.22 31.32
N ALA A 377 -2.50 22.36 30.29
CA ALA A 377 -3.59 23.36 30.28
C ALA A 377 -4.65 23.17 31.39
N ALA A 378 -4.76 21.97 31.98
CA ALA A 378 -5.79 21.62 32.96
C ALA A 378 -5.26 21.34 34.38
N THR A 379 -3.96 21.08 34.57
CA THR A 379 -3.42 20.52 35.83
C THR A 379 -2.22 21.25 36.42
N GLY A 380 -1.79 22.37 35.81
CA GLY A 380 -0.64 23.14 36.29
C GLY A 380 0.70 22.49 35.94
N VAL A 381 1.68 22.66 36.84
CA VAL A 381 3.04 22.13 36.72
C VAL A 381 3.08 20.66 37.13
N ARG A 382 3.58 19.79 36.26
CA ARG A 382 3.85 18.37 36.58
C ARG A 382 5.22 17.93 36.09
N LEU A 383 5.75 16.85 36.67
CA LEU A 383 6.93 16.16 36.15
C LEU A 383 6.48 15.05 35.20
N ASP A 384 6.91 15.12 33.96
CA ASP A 384 6.69 14.09 32.95
C ASP A 384 7.99 13.29 32.76
N VAL A 385 7.89 11.97 32.61
CA VAL A 385 9.02 11.13 32.20
C VAL A 385 9.29 11.37 30.71
N PHE A 386 10.54 11.63 30.37
CA PHE A 386 11.02 11.80 29.01
C PHE A 386 12.07 10.74 28.69
N VAL A 387 12.01 10.23 27.46
CA VAL A 387 12.95 9.22 26.98
C VAL A 387 13.62 9.69 25.68
N PRO A 388 14.59 10.63 25.75
CA PRO A 388 15.26 11.11 24.55
C PRO A 388 16.17 10.04 23.95
N ILE A 389 16.18 9.96 22.62
CA ILE A 389 16.92 8.95 21.86
C ILE A 389 17.81 9.66 20.85
N PHE A 390 19.11 9.51 21.01
CA PHE A 390 20.11 10.11 20.13
C PHE A 390 20.62 9.07 19.14
N PHE A 391 20.51 9.37 17.86
CA PHE A 391 20.92 8.48 16.79
C PHE A 391 22.30 8.87 16.22
N THR A 392 23.03 7.90 15.67
CA THR A 392 24.35 8.10 15.06
C THR A 392 24.36 9.03 13.85
N ASN A 393 23.21 9.24 13.21
CA ASN A 393 23.08 10.12 12.04
C ASN A 393 22.74 11.58 12.40
N GLY A 394 22.85 11.97 13.67
CA GLY A 394 22.60 13.33 14.15
C GLY A 394 21.12 13.65 14.40
N GLN A 395 20.21 12.69 14.22
CA GLN A 395 18.80 12.85 14.59
C GLN A 395 18.58 12.56 16.08
N VAL A 396 17.55 13.19 16.64
CA VAL A 396 17.13 12.96 18.03
C VAL A 396 15.61 12.84 18.10
N TYR A 397 15.14 11.83 18.82
CA TYR A 397 13.76 11.75 19.30
C TYR A 397 13.67 12.44 20.66
N PHE A 398 12.77 13.41 20.79
CA PHE A 398 12.49 14.16 22.01
C PHE A 398 10.98 14.31 22.22
N GLY A 399 10.26 13.20 22.06
CA GLY A 399 8.81 13.15 22.24
C GLY A 399 8.38 12.82 23.67
N PRO A 400 7.08 13.01 23.99
CA PRO A 400 6.53 12.79 25.33
C PRO A 400 6.30 11.31 25.70
N LYS A 401 6.40 10.39 24.74
CA LYS A 401 6.20 8.94 24.92
C LYS A 401 7.24 8.17 24.13
N PHE A 402 7.59 6.96 24.51
CA PHE A 402 8.50 6.14 23.69
C PHE A 402 7.83 5.73 22.35
N PRO A 403 8.58 5.48 21.26
CA PRO A 403 8.01 4.90 20.04
C PRO A 403 7.25 3.61 20.35
N THR A 404 6.01 3.49 19.86
CA THR A 404 5.04 2.48 20.33
C THR A 404 5.49 1.03 20.13
N GLU A 405 6.18 0.76 19.02
CA GLU A 405 6.73 -0.56 18.67
C GLU A 405 8.21 -0.74 19.06
N GLY A 406 8.79 0.23 19.77
CA GLY A 406 10.22 0.30 20.06
C GLY A 406 11.07 0.72 18.85
N LEU A 407 12.35 0.34 18.83
CA LEU A 407 13.33 0.83 17.84
C LEU A 407 13.83 -0.25 16.87
N ASN A 408 13.47 -1.52 17.06
CA ASN A 408 13.93 -2.59 16.18
C ASN A 408 13.31 -2.49 14.77
N GLY A 409 14.16 -2.20 13.80
CA GLY A 409 13.77 -1.96 12.41
C GLY A 409 13.20 -0.57 12.16
N LEU A 410 13.31 0.35 13.11
CA LEU A 410 12.95 1.76 12.92
C LEU A 410 13.96 2.43 11.98
N ASP A 411 13.50 2.92 10.84
CA ASP A 411 14.27 3.86 10.03
C ASP A 411 14.12 5.26 10.63
N SER A 412 15.15 5.76 11.33
CA SER A 412 15.10 7.05 12.03
C SER A 412 14.82 8.25 11.12
N ARG A 413 14.95 8.07 9.79
CA ARG A 413 14.77 9.14 8.80
C ARG A 413 13.30 9.44 8.51
N ILE A 414 12.41 8.46 8.66
CA ILE A 414 11.00 8.56 8.26
C ILE A 414 10.14 9.26 9.33
N PRO A 415 10.16 8.86 10.62
CA PRO A 415 9.31 9.48 11.62
C PRO A 415 9.45 11.02 11.77
N PRO A 416 10.62 11.65 11.58
CA PRO A 416 10.72 13.11 11.52
C PRO A 416 9.84 13.79 10.48
N GLU A 417 9.58 13.13 9.35
CA GLU A 417 8.70 13.63 8.28
C GLU A 417 7.22 13.62 8.71
N LEU A 418 6.86 12.66 9.57
CA LEU A 418 5.48 12.40 9.99
C LEU A 418 5.12 13.10 11.31
N PHE A 419 6.09 13.19 12.22
CA PHE A 419 5.92 13.68 13.58
C PHE A 419 6.98 14.74 13.90
N PRO A 420 7.08 15.84 13.12
CA PRO A 420 8.18 16.80 13.24
C PRO A 420 8.29 17.38 14.65
N ARG A 421 7.19 17.54 15.38
CA ARG A 421 7.21 18.05 16.76
C ARG A 421 7.97 17.15 17.74
N ASN A 422 8.07 15.85 17.50
CA ASN A 422 8.74 14.91 18.40
C ASN A 422 10.20 14.64 17.99
N TRP A 423 10.63 15.14 16.85
CA TRP A 423 11.94 14.85 16.27
C TRP A 423 12.72 16.13 16.00
N GLY A 424 14.04 16.02 16.07
CA GLY A 424 14.94 17.13 15.79
C GLY A 424 16.32 16.62 15.38
N THR A 425 17.29 17.52 15.41
CA THR A 425 18.71 17.19 15.22
C THR A 425 19.50 17.62 16.44
N TYR A 426 20.73 17.09 16.58
CA TYR A 426 21.63 17.55 17.63
C TYR A 426 23.04 17.81 17.10
N SER A 427 23.73 18.73 17.77
CA SER A 427 25.17 18.89 17.66
C SER A 427 25.79 18.65 19.03
N PHE A 428 26.97 18.03 19.08
CA PHE A 428 27.66 17.74 20.33
C PHE A 428 29.17 17.79 20.14
N SER A 429 29.85 18.59 20.96
CA SER A 429 31.31 18.69 20.99
C SER A 429 31.78 19.14 22.38
N ASN A 430 32.94 18.67 22.82
CA ASN A 430 33.56 19.10 24.09
C ASN A 430 32.61 19.01 25.30
N GLY A 431 31.81 17.95 25.39
CA GLY A 431 30.88 17.72 26.50
C GLY A 431 29.61 18.59 26.48
N ARG A 432 29.39 19.40 25.44
CA ARG A 432 28.22 20.29 25.31
C ARG A 432 27.57 20.14 23.94
N GLY A 433 26.27 20.41 23.88
CA GLY A 433 25.51 20.30 22.66
C GLY A 433 24.22 21.12 22.68
N VAL A 434 23.54 21.11 21.53
CA VAL A 434 22.25 21.76 21.33
C VAL A 434 21.33 20.80 20.59
N LEU A 435 20.13 20.57 21.12
CA LEU A 435 19.02 19.95 20.40
C LEU A 435 18.30 21.03 19.60
N LYS A 436 18.19 20.83 18.29
CA LYS A 436 17.41 21.70 17.40
C LYS A 436 16.07 21.03 17.13
N MET A 437 15.05 21.46 17.87
CA MET A 437 13.66 21.05 17.67
C MET A 437 12.93 22.11 16.84
N PRO A 438 11.82 21.78 16.16
CA PRO A 438 11.06 22.79 15.38
C PRO A 438 10.51 23.96 16.20
N PHE A 439 10.45 23.82 17.53
CA PHE A 439 9.89 24.82 18.44
C PHE A 439 10.92 25.48 19.37
N ALA A 440 12.15 24.97 19.47
CA ALA A 440 13.17 25.50 20.36
C ALA A 440 14.56 24.92 20.06
N GLU A 441 15.60 25.68 20.42
CA GLU A 441 16.94 25.16 20.64
C GLU A 441 17.12 24.87 22.13
N ILE A 442 17.47 23.62 22.48
CA ILE A 442 17.55 23.17 23.86
C ILE A 442 19.01 22.79 24.16
N PRO A 443 19.73 23.58 24.97
CA PRO A 443 21.11 23.25 25.33
C PRO A 443 21.17 22.02 26.23
N PHE A 444 22.22 21.22 26.04
CA PHE A 444 22.51 20.07 26.89
C PHE A 444 24.02 19.88 27.09
N ARG A 445 24.40 19.12 28.11
CA ARG A 445 25.79 18.79 28.40
C ARG A 445 25.91 17.41 29.05
N THR A 446 27.10 16.83 29.02
CA THR A 446 27.42 15.64 29.82
C THR A 446 27.99 16.06 31.17
N ASP A 447 27.55 15.41 32.24
CA ASP A 447 28.09 15.55 33.59
C ASP A 447 28.31 14.14 34.18
N GLY A 448 29.56 13.67 34.09
CA GLY A 448 29.90 12.27 34.35
C GLY A 448 29.11 11.32 33.45
N ALA A 449 28.34 10.42 34.06
CA ALA A 449 27.47 9.46 33.35
C ALA A 449 26.08 10.03 32.99
N LYS A 450 25.79 11.29 33.35
CA LYS A 450 24.49 11.92 33.12
C LYS A 450 24.50 12.80 31.88
N LEU A 451 23.35 12.88 31.23
CA LEU A 451 23.04 13.91 30.25
C LEU A 451 22.20 14.97 30.95
N ILE A 452 22.66 16.22 30.99
CA ILE A 452 21.92 17.33 31.59
C ILE A 452 21.29 18.15 30.47
N VAL A 453 19.96 18.21 30.44
CA VAL A 453 19.19 19.03 29.49
C VAL A 453 18.71 20.28 30.21
N THR A 454 19.05 21.45 29.69
CA THR A 454 18.63 22.73 30.29
C THR A 454 17.37 23.23 29.58
N LYS A 455 16.24 23.25 30.29
CA LYS A 455 14.95 23.72 29.78
C LYS A 455 14.27 24.59 30.84
N ASN A 456 13.69 25.72 30.42
CA ASN A 456 13.07 26.71 31.31
C ASN A 456 14.04 27.17 32.42
N GLN A 457 15.31 27.42 32.05
CA GLN A 457 16.38 27.82 32.98
C GLN A 457 16.67 26.83 34.11
N MET A 458 16.19 25.59 34.00
CA MET A 458 16.45 24.51 34.95
C MET A 458 17.19 23.35 34.28
N ASP A 459 18.06 22.70 35.04
CA ASP A 459 18.82 21.54 34.63
C ASP A 459 18.08 20.25 34.99
N TRP A 460 17.90 19.40 33.98
CA TRP A 460 17.19 18.12 34.11
C TRP A 460 18.16 16.98 33.84
N PRO A 461 18.46 16.13 34.84
CA PRO A 461 19.36 15.00 34.65
C PRO A 461 18.65 13.82 33.98
N PHE A 462 19.36 13.23 33.02
CA PHE A 462 18.98 12.02 32.31
C PHE A 462 20.04 10.95 32.49
N TYR A 463 19.60 9.70 32.56
CA TYR A 463 20.42 8.52 32.76
C TYR A 463 20.35 7.63 31.53
N LYS A 464 21.51 7.17 31.07
CA LYS A 464 21.58 6.27 29.92
C LYS A 464 20.94 4.93 30.30
N LYS A 465 20.02 4.45 29.48
CA LYS A 465 19.39 3.14 29.69
C LYS A 465 20.36 2.05 29.25
N ASN A 466 20.39 0.96 30.02
CA ASN A 466 21.10 -0.25 29.62
C ASN A 466 20.42 -0.88 28.41
N THR A 467 21.19 -1.62 27.61
CA THR A 467 20.60 -2.45 26.54
C THR A 467 19.69 -3.51 27.15
N VAL A 468 18.60 -3.80 26.43
CA VAL A 468 17.64 -4.86 26.75
C VAL A 468 17.74 -6.04 25.77
N ASP A 469 18.75 -6.03 24.90
CA ASP A 469 18.91 -7.04 23.87
C ASP A 469 19.09 -8.44 24.47
N GLY A 470 18.31 -9.38 23.94
CA GLY A 470 18.31 -10.75 24.42
C GLY A 470 17.65 -10.95 25.79
N ALA A 471 16.88 -9.96 26.29
CA ALA A 471 16.13 -10.14 27.52
C ALA A 471 15.25 -11.41 27.47
N ARG A 472 15.17 -12.07 28.64
CA ARG A 472 14.37 -13.26 28.87
C ARG A 472 13.57 -13.08 30.14
N PHE A 473 12.37 -13.64 30.14
CA PHE A 473 11.40 -13.60 31.21
C PHE A 473 10.93 -15.01 31.53
N ASN A 474 10.56 -15.23 32.77
CA ASN A 474 10.00 -16.48 33.25
C ASN A 474 8.94 -16.17 34.31
N GLY A 475 7.82 -16.89 34.26
CA GLY A 475 6.70 -16.74 35.18
C GLY A 475 5.43 -16.22 34.53
N THR A 476 4.36 -16.19 35.30
CA THR A 476 3.03 -15.75 34.89
C THR A 476 2.76 -14.37 35.44
N TYR A 477 2.35 -13.45 34.58
CA TYR A 477 2.13 -12.04 34.89
C TYR A 477 0.70 -11.66 34.53
N SER A 478 0.12 -10.80 35.35
CA SER A 478 -1.28 -10.38 35.26
C SER A 478 -1.42 -8.87 35.30
N MET A 479 -2.47 -8.37 34.67
CA MET A 479 -2.89 -6.97 34.73
C MET A 479 -4.21 -6.86 35.50
N SER A 480 -4.58 -5.64 35.89
CA SER A 480 -5.93 -5.36 36.37
C SER A 480 -6.99 -5.76 35.35
N GLU A 481 -8.19 -6.08 35.82
CA GLU A 481 -9.32 -6.42 34.95
C GLU A 481 -9.55 -5.31 33.91
N SER A 482 -9.67 -5.73 32.65
CA SER A 482 -9.93 -4.83 31.53
C SER A 482 -10.76 -5.55 30.48
N TYR A 483 -11.75 -4.87 29.92
CA TYR A 483 -12.70 -5.44 28.95
C TYR A 483 -13.40 -6.73 29.44
N GLY A 484 -13.67 -6.84 30.75
CA GLY A 484 -14.34 -8.00 31.36
C GLY A 484 -13.48 -9.26 31.43
N ILE A 485 -12.17 -9.13 31.24
CA ILE A 485 -11.20 -10.24 31.39
C ILE A 485 -10.09 -9.82 32.35
N HIS A 486 -9.47 -10.80 33.00
CA HIS A 486 -8.21 -10.63 33.73
C HIS A 486 -7.06 -11.00 32.79
N PRO A 487 -6.35 -10.02 32.18
CA PRO A 487 -5.34 -10.29 31.18
C PRO A 487 -4.13 -10.96 31.82
N ILE A 488 -3.69 -12.08 31.25
CA ILE A 488 -2.55 -12.86 31.76
C ILE A 488 -1.60 -13.19 30.62
N ILE A 489 -0.30 -13.16 30.89
CA ILE A 489 0.72 -13.71 30.00
C ILE A 489 1.71 -14.55 30.80
N THR A 490 2.06 -15.73 30.28
CA THR A 490 3.08 -16.59 30.87
C THR A 490 4.30 -16.62 29.97
N PHE A 491 5.47 -16.41 30.54
CA PHE A 491 6.76 -16.51 29.87
C PHE A 491 7.55 -17.70 30.39
N THR A 492 8.40 -18.27 29.53
CA THR A 492 9.39 -19.28 29.90
C THR A 492 10.79 -18.81 29.56
N ALA A 493 11.78 -19.27 30.33
CA ALA A 493 13.17 -18.84 30.20
C ALA A 493 13.80 -19.14 28.82
N ASP A 494 13.26 -20.12 28.08
CA ASP A 494 13.67 -20.45 26.71
C ASP A 494 13.10 -19.51 25.64
N GLY A 495 12.39 -18.44 26.02
CA GLY A 495 11.90 -17.42 25.11
C GLY A 495 10.54 -17.74 24.48
N LYS A 496 9.70 -18.55 25.14
CA LYS A 496 8.31 -18.77 24.73
C LYS A 496 7.35 -17.96 25.59
N PHE A 497 6.15 -17.75 25.05
CA PHE A 497 5.07 -17.12 25.78
C PHE A 497 3.72 -17.81 25.50
N ASN A 498 2.79 -17.63 26.43
CA ASN A 498 1.38 -17.93 26.27
C ASN A 498 0.57 -16.70 26.72
N ASP A 499 -0.06 -16.03 25.77
CA ASP A 499 -0.85 -14.81 25.94
C ASP A 499 -2.34 -15.15 26.06
N ASN A 500 -2.93 -14.75 27.19
CA ASN A 500 -4.36 -14.80 27.45
C ASN A 500 -4.91 -13.37 27.62
N GLY A 501 -4.69 -12.54 26.60
CA GLY A 501 -5.26 -11.20 26.47
C GLY A 501 -4.40 -10.06 27.01
N ALA A 502 -3.18 -10.31 27.51
CA ALA A 502 -2.29 -9.24 27.96
C ALA A 502 -1.81 -8.38 26.78
N ILE A 503 -1.49 -9.01 25.65
CA ILE A 503 -0.99 -8.30 24.46
C ILE A 503 -2.07 -7.39 23.86
N ARG A 504 -3.36 -7.74 23.99
CA ARG A 504 -4.49 -6.85 23.63
C ARG A 504 -4.37 -5.49 24.31
N ILE A 505 -3.98 -5.47 25.58
CA ILE A 505 -3.88 -4.25 26.39
C ILE A 505 -2.56 -3.54 26.10
N LEU A 506 -1.45 -4.27 26.12
CA LEU A 506 -0.10 -3.72 25.96
C LEU A 506 0.14 -3.11 24.57
N ASN A 507 -0.62 -3.52 23.55
CA ASN A 507 -0.54 -2.92 22.22
C ASN A 507 -1.20 -1.53 22.13
N HIS A 508 -2.04 -1.15 23.12
CA HIS A 508 -2.80 0.12 23.17
C HIS A 508 -3.62 0.45 21.92
N GLU A 509 -4.01 -0.57 21.15
CA GLU A 509 -4.93 -0.39 20.02
C GLU A 509 -6.37 -0.46 20.54
N GLY A 510 -7.01 0.71 20.63
CA GLY A 510 -8.36 0.85 21.17
C GLY A 510 -9.45 0.26 20.26
N ASN A 511 -9.19 0.14 18.96
CA ASN A 511 -10.12 -0.47 18.02
C ASN A 511 -9.86 -1.98 17.92
N THR A 512 -10.78 -2.76 18.47
CA THR A 512 -10.67 -4.21 18.57
C THR A 512 -10.55 -4.92 17.23
N CYS A 513 -11.09 -4.38 16.13
CA CYS A 513 -11.05 -5.00 14.81
C CYS A 513 -9.68 -4.91 14.13
N ILE A 514 -8.84 -3.98 14.57
CA ILE A 514 -7.48 -3.79 14.05
C ILE A 514 -6.40 -4.11 15.09
N ASN A 515 -6.79 -4.41 16.33
CA ASN A 515 -5.87 -4.81 17.38
C ASN A 515 -5.32 -6.22 17.11
N PRO A 516 -4.03 -6.37 16.76
CA PRO A 516 -3.45 -7.67 16.43
C PRO A 516 -3.37 -8.60 17.64
N GLY A 517 -3.36 -8.05 18.85
CA GLY A 517 -3.37 -8.76 20.13
C GLY A 517 -4.77 -9.13 20.62
N PHE A 518 -5.83 -8.85 19.85
CA PHE A 518 -7.20 -9.13 20.28
C PHE A 518 -7.45 -10.61 20.59
N LYS A 519 -6.89 -11.51 19.76
CA LYS A 519 -7.00 -12.95 19.95
C LYS A 519 -5.85 -13.46 20.84
N PRO A 520 -6.14 -14.22 21.90
CA PRO A 520 -5.12 -14.98 22.64
C PRO A 520 -4.27 -15.89 21.74
N GLY A 521 -3.16 -16.39 22.26
CA GLY A 521 -2.31 -17.33 21.55
C GLY A 521 -0.96 -17.54 22.22
N SER A 522 -0.10 -18.33 21.59
CA SER A 522 1.24 -18.62 22.11
C SER A 522 2.28 -18.53 21.00
N GLY A 523 3.56 -18.56 21.38
CA GLY A 523 4.65 -18.45 20.43
C GLY A 523 6.00 -18.25 21.09
N THR A 524 6.91 -17.63 20.34
CA THR A 524 8.23 -17.22 20.81
C THR A 524 8.35 -15.71 20.79
N TYR A 525 9.28 -15.17 21.57
CA TYR A 525 9.59 -13.75 21.52
C TYR A 525 11.09 -13.49 21.46
N ASP A 526 11.44 -12.36 20.86
CA ASP A 526 12.78 -11.80 20.87
C ASP A 526 12.73 -10.36 21.38
N VAL A 527 13.83 -9.93 22.02
CA VAL A 527 13.98 -8.56 22.52
C VAL A 527 15.22 -7.96 21.90
N LYS A 528 15.06 -6.85 21.21
CA LYS A 528 16.13 -6.15 20.51
C LYS A 528 15.79 -4.67 20.39
N ASP A 529 16.77 -3.78 20.55
CA ASP A 529 16.63 -2.34 20.34
C ASP A 529 15.37 -1.76 21.00
N TYR A 530 15.13 -2.13 22.27
CA TYR A 530 13.95 -1.70 23.05
C TYR A 530 12.59 -2.07 22.42
N THR A 531 12.55 -3.14 21.64
CA THR A 531 11.36 -3.77 21.09
C THR A 531 11.28 -5.22 21.57
N ILE A 532 10.11 -5.66 22.03
CA ILE A 532 9.77 -7.07 22.10
C ILE A 532 8.97 -7.42 20.85
N THR A 533 9.44 -8.41 20.09
CA THR A 533 8.71 -8.99 18.97
C THR A 533 8.09 -10.31 19.42
N PHE A 534 6.76 -10.37 19.46
CA PHE A 534 6.00 -11.60 19.70
C PHE A 534 5.72 -12.29 18.37
N ASN A 535 6.28 -13.47 18.17
CA ASN A 535 6.08 -14.33 17.01
C ASN A 535 5.09 -15.45 17.38
N TYR A 536 3.81 -15.25 17.09
CA TYR A 536 2.76 -16.22 17.39
C TYR A 536 2.85 -17.44 16.47
N THR A 537 2.45 -18.61 16.98
CA THR A 537 2.42 -19.86 16.21
C THR A 537 1.43 -19.82 15.04
N ASP A 538 0.44 -18.93 15.08
CA ASP A 538 -0.52 -18.72 14.00
C ASP A 538 -0.01 -17.76 12.90
N GLY A 539 1.24 -17.32 13.01
CA GLY A 539 1.91 -16.46 12.03
C GLY A 539 1.85 -14.97 12.34
N ARG A 540 1.04 -14.53 13.32
CA ARG A 540 1.02 -13.11 13.73
C ARG A 540 2.38 -12.69 14.29
N LYS A 541 2.78 -11.46 13.96
CA LYS A 541 3.95 -10.80 14.53
C LYS A 541 3.53 -9.47 15.13
N ILE A 542 3.78 -9.29 16.43
CA ILE A 542 3.36 -8.09 17.17
C ILE A 542 4.59 -7.47 17.83
N LYS A 543 4.85 -6.20 17.55
CA LYS A 543 5.94 -5.44 18.17
C LYS A 543 5.39 -4.54 19.26
N ILE A 544 6.01 -4.58 20.43
CA ILE A 544 5.68 -3.69 21.55
C ILE A 544 6.98 -3.12 22.10
N ALA A 545 6.97 -1.83 22.44
CA ALA A 545 8.09 -1.20 23.12
C ALA A 545 8.45 -1.87 24.44
N TYR A 546 9.74 -1.93 24.75
CA TYR A 546 10.24 -2.42 26.03
C TYR A 546 11.40 -1.53 26.52
N LEU A 547 11.09 -0.64 27.45
CA LEU A 547 12.03 0.36 27.97
C LEU A 547 13.05 -0.26 28.95
N GLY A 548 12.78 -1.47 29.46
CA GLY A 548 13.64 -2.13 30.44
C GLY A 548 13.61 -1.50 31.83
N THR A 549 12.53 -0.82 32.21
CA THR A 549 12.39 -0.27 33.56
C THR A 549 12.38 -1.40 34.59
N GLY A 550 13.34 -1.37 35.53
CA GLY A 550 13.52 -2.43 36.53
C GLY A 550 14.04 -3.75 35.95
N TYR A 551 14.48 -3.78 34.69
CA TYR A 551 15.06 -4.97 34.08
C TYR A 551 16.46 -5.24 34.63
N GLU A 552 16.67 -6.46 35.10
CA GLU A 552 17.98 -6.97 35.49
C GLU A 552 18.23 -8.28 34.75
N LYS A 553 19.36 -8.37 34.04
CA LYS A 553 19.68 -9.54 33.20
C LYS A 553 19.67 -10.88 33.94
N ASN A 554 20.00 -10.85 35.24
CA ASN A 554 20.06 -12.05 36.08
C ASN A 554 18.72 -12.38 36.75
N ASN A 555 17.74 -11.48 36.69
CA ASN A 555 16.41 -11.67 37.27
C ASN A 555 15.38 -11.89 36.16
N LEU A 556 15.20 -13.16 35.77
CA LEU A 556 14.23 -13.51 34.74
C LEU A 556 12.78 -13.46 35.25
N SER A 557 12.56 -13.40 36.57
CA SER A 557 11.24 -13.50 37.18
C SER A 557 10.95 -12.36 38.17
N PRO A 558 11.06 -11.08 37.75
CA PRO A 558 10.81 -9.95 38.64
C PRO A 558 9.39 -9.97 39.19
N ALA A 559 9.18 -9.36 40.36
CA ALA A 559 7.84 -9.26 40.96
C ALA A 559 6.87 -8.46 40.09
N THR A 560 7.38 -7.43 39.40
CA THR A 560 6.63 -6.63 38.43
C THR A 560 7.42 -6.57 37.14
N LEU A 561 6.77 -6.90 36.02
CA LEU A 561 7.31 -6.75 34.68
C LEU A 561 6.59 -5.60 33.99
N ARG A 562 7.34 -4.67 33.40
CA ARG A 562 6.78 -3.50 32.72
C ARG A 562 7.03 -3.58 31.22
N MET A 563 6.00 -3.32 30.42
CA MET A 563 6.05 -3.39 28.96
C MET A 563 5.19 -2.29 28.33
N SER A 564 5.33 -2.11 27.01
CA SER A 564 4.72 -1.02 26.22
C SER A 564 5.41 0.33 26.38
N PHE A 565 5.00 1.28 25.53
CA PHE A 565 5.51 2.65 25.54
C PHE A 565 5.01 3.48 26.73
N ASN A 566 4.02 2.97 27.49
CA ASN A 566 3.56 3.56 28.75
C ASN A 566 4.20 2.87 29.98
N ASP A 567 5.05 1.85 29.78
CA ASP A 567 5.69 1.09 30.85
C ASP A 567 4.66 0.45 31.81
N ASP A 568 3.62 -0.14 31.23
CA ASP A 568 2.47 -0.70 31.95
C ASP A 568 2.93 -1.85 32.84
N PRO A 569 2.58 -1.82 34.14
CA PRO A 569 2.98 -2.87 35.07
C PRO A 569 2.10 -4.12 34.93
N MET A 570 2.75 -5.28 34.93
CA MET A 570 2.13 -6.57 35.13
C MET A 570 2.73 -7.22 36.37
N ASN A 571 1.88 -7.67 37.29
CA ASN A 571 2.33 -8.29 38.54
C ASN A 571 2.42 -9.80 38.38
N ARG A 572 3.51 -10.37 38.88
CA ARG A 572 3.72 -11.81 38.91
C ARG A 572 2.68 -12.46 39.83
N GLN A 573 2.11 -13.56 39.37
CA GLN A 573 1.16 -14.41 40.10
C GLN A 573 1.87 -15.45 40.97
#